data_AF-A0A958K6K3-F1
#
_entry.id   AF-A0A958K6K3-F1
#
_cell.length_a   1.000
_cell.length_b   1.000
_cell.length_c   1.000
_cell.angle_alpha   90.00
_cell.angle_beta   90.00
_cell.angle_gamma   90.00
#
_symmetry.space_group_name_H-M   'P 1'
#
loop_
_entity.id
_entity.type
_entity.pdbx_description
1 polymer ?
#
loop_
_entity_poly.entity_id
_entity_poly.type
_entity_poly.pdbx_seq_one_letter_code
_entity_poly.pdbx_strand_id
1 'polypeptide(L)'
;MSRASKDSLPAWDLSDLFESPEDPAIARLLKTVNRQAKAFQKNYKGKLSTLGKKPAQFLSVFKSYEEILQDLGKPYMFAHLMFAESSADPKRGAFLQRMQQEYVQTQKFMMFF
;
A
#
# COMPACT_ATOMS: atom_id res chain seq x y z
N MET A 1 1.11 23.49 41.30
CA MET A 1 1.17 22.31 40.41
C MET A 1 0.94 22.81 38.99
N SER A 2 2.03 23.01 38.25
CA SER A 2 1.98 23.61 36.91
C SER A 2 1.47 22.58 35.91
N ARG A 3 0.42 22.95 35.18
CA ARG A 3 -0.23 22.17 34.14
C ARG A 3 0.74 22.11 32.97
N ALA A 4 1.40 20.96 32.76
CA ALA A 4 2.27 20.77 31.62
C ALA A 4 1.47 21.07 30.34
N SER A 5 1.97 22.03 29.58
CA SER A 5 1.52 22.40 28.26
C SER A 5 1.45 21.16 27.38
N LYS A 6 0.41 21.11 26.54
CA LYS A 6 0.22 20.15 25.46
C LYS A 6 1.23 20.46 24.35
N ASP A 7 2.52 20.48 24.70
CA ASP A 7 3.62 20.72 23.77
C ASP A 7 3.67 19.53 22.82
N SER A 8 3.37 19.83 21.57
CA SER A 8 3.16 18.90 20.47
C SER A 8 4.22 17.82 20.44
N LEU A 9 3.79 16.57 20.64
CA LEU A 9 4.61 15.41 20.29
C LEU A 9 5.05 15.55 18.82
N PRO A 10 6.28 15.14 18.47
CA PRO A 10 6.73 15.16 17.08
C PRO A 10 5.78 14.30 16.24
N ALA A 11 5.19 14.91 15.22
CA ALA A 11 4.37 14.24 14.22
C ALA A 11 5.23 13.91 13.00
N TRP A 12 4.86 12.86 12.27
CA TRP A 12 5.50 12.52 11.01
C TRP A 12 4.98 13.50 9.94
N ASP A 13 5.88 14.06 9.13
CA ASP A 13 5.46 14.68 7.89
C ASP A 13 5.19 13.57 6.87
N LEU A 14 3.91 13.41 6.51
CA LEU A 14 3.43 12.37 5.60
C LEU A 14 2.96 12.93 4.26
N SER A 15 3.12 14.25 4.03
CA SER A 15 2.68 14.92 2.81
C SER A 15 3.34 14.38 1.54
N ASP A 16 4.58 13.87 1.66
CA ASP A 16 5.29 13.15 0.59
C ASP A 16 4.57 11.86 0.14
N LEU A 17 3.70 11.28 0.99
CA LEU A 17 2.87 10.12 0.65
C LEU A 17 1.49 10.57 0.19
N PHE A 18 0.75 11.24 1.08
CA PHE A 18 -0.62 11.73 0.86
C PHE A 18 -0.91 12.92 1.78
N GLU A 19 -1.74 13.84 1.32
CA GLU A 19 -2.09 15.05 2.08
C GLU A 19 -3.01 14.75 3.28
N SER A 20 -3.90 13.76 3.14
CA SER A 20 -4.83 13.34 4.20
C SER A 20 -5.41 11.94 3.93
N PRO A 21 -6.12 11.32 4.91
CA PRO A 21 -6.84 10.06 4.69
C PRO A 21 -7.91 10.11 3.58
N GLU A 22 -8.42 11.30 3.27
CA GLU A 22 -9.41 11.56 2.23
C GLU A 22 -8.79 12.00 0.90
N ASP A 23 -7.47 12.02 0.78
CA ASP A 23 -6.78 12.42 -0.45
C ASP A 23 -7.26 11.55 -1.64
N PRO A 24 -7.83 12.16 -2.70
CA PRO A 24 -8.30 11.42 -3.87
C PRO A 24 -7.18 10.66 -4.60
N ALA A 25 -5.90 11.01 -4.38
CA ALA A 25 -4.76 10.24 -4.85
C ALA A 25 -4.76 8.81 -4.31
N ILE A 26 -5.17 8.57 -3.05
CA ILE A 26 -5.27 7.24 -2.45
C ILE A 26 -6.24 6.37 -3.27
N ALA A 27 -7.46 6.87 -3.50
CA ALA A 27 -8.48 6.13 -4.24
C ALA A 27 -8.06 5.84 -5.69
N ARG A 28 -7.40 6.81 -6.35
CA ARG A 28 -6.87 6.64 -7.72
C ARG A 28 -5.76 5.61 -7.79
N LEU A 29 -4.84 5.62 -6.81
CA LEU A 29 -3.74 4.67 -6.71
C LEU A 29 -4.28 3.26 -6.48
N LEU A 30 -5.16 3.06 -5.50
CA LEU A 30 -5.77 1.76 -5.20
C LEU A 30 -6.51 1.17 -6.41
N LYS A 31 -7.27 1.99 -7.15
CA LYS A 31 -7.94 1.55 -8.39
C LYS A 31 -6.94 1.11 -9.46
N THR A 32 -5.82 1.82 -9.59
CA THR A 32 -4.76 1.52 -10.55
C THR A 32 -4.03 0.24 -10.19
N VAL A 33 -3.59 0.13 -8.94
CA VAL A 33 -2.82 -1.01 -8.45
C VAL A 33 -3.67 -2.29 -8.45
N ASN A 34 -4.98 -2.20 -8.13
CA ASN A 34 -5.89 -3.35 -8.22
C ASN A 34 -6.07 -3.84 -9.67
N ARG A 35 -6.18 -2.92 -10.64
CA ARG A 35 -6.25 -3.25 -12.06
C ARG A 35 -4.95 -3.91 -12.54
N GLN A 36 -3.80 -3.35 -12.17
CA GLN A 36 -2.49 -3.90 -12.50
C GLN A 36 -2.31 -5.30 -11.89
N ALA A 37 -2.66 -5.50 -10.63
CA ALA A 37 -2.56 -6.78 -9.94
C ALA A 37 -3.40 -7.88 -10.61
N LYS A 38 -4.64 -7.57 -10.99
CA LYS A 38 -5.51 -8.49 -11.76
C LYS A 38 -4.92 -8.84 -13.12
N ALA A 39 -4.39 -7.84 -13.84
CA ALA A 39 -3.73 -8.06 -15.12
C ALA A 39 -2.46 -8.91 -14.96
N PHE A 40 -1.67 -8.65 -13.92
CA PHE A 40 -0.47 -9.40 -13.57
C PHE A 40 -0.80 -10.88 -13.38
N GLN A 41 -1.80 -11.19 -12.54
CA GLN A 41 -2.25 -12.57 -12.32
C GLN A 41 -2.66 -13.25 -13.63
N LYS A 42 -3.49 -12.59 -14.45
CA LYS A 42 -3.95 -13.11 -15.73
C LYS A 42 -2.78 -13.43 -16.68
N ASN A 43 -1.76 -12.58 -16.67
CA ASN A 43 -0.65 -12.69 -17.61
C ASN A 43 0.37 -13.74 -17.19
N TYR A 44 0.64 -13.91 -15.89
CA TYR A 44 1.81 -14.66 -15.40
C TYR A 44 1.51 -15.90 -14.57
N LYS A 45 0.29 -16.04 -14.01
CA LYS A 45 -0.07 -17.20 -13.18
C LYS A 45 0.19 -18.53 -13.91
N GLY A 46 0.95 -19.41 -13.27
CA GLY A 46 1.30 -20.73 -13.81
C GLY A 46 2.32 -20.74 -14.94
N LYS A 47 2.91 -19.59 -15.31
CA LYS A 47 3.88 -19.48 -16.41
C LYS A 47 5.33 -19.30 -15.93
N LEU A 48 5.57 -19.32 -14.62
CA LEU A 48 6.88 -19.06 -14.01
C LEU A 48 7.98 -20.00 -14.53
N SER A 49 7.67 -21.30 -14.68
CA SER A 49 8.61 -22.31 -15.20
C SER A 49 9.08 -22.03 -16.62
N THR A 50 8.27 -21.34 -17.42
CA THR A 50 8.61 -20.95 -18.80
C THR A 50 9.33 -19.60 -18.84
N LEU A 51 8.89 -18.65 -18.02
CA LEU A 51 9.49 -17.32 -17.92
C LEU A 51 10.90 -17.35 -17.32
N GLY A 52 11.14 -18.22 -16.33
CA GLY A 52 12.45 -18.39 -15.70
C GLY A 52 13.55 -18.85 -16.66
N LYS A 53 13.18 -19.43 -17.81
CA LYS A 53 14.14 -19.79 -18.88
C LYS A 53 14.56 -18.61 -19.75
N LYS A 54 13.95 -17.42 -19.56
CA LYS A 54 14.17 -16.20 -20.36
C LYS A 54 14.51 -15.03 -19.43
N PRO A 55 15.79 -14.82 -19.08
CA PRO A 55 16.21 -13.88 -18.04
C PRO A 55 15.68 -12.45 -18.21
N ALA A 56 15.71 -11.90 -19.43
CA ALA A 56 15.22 -10.55 -19.70
C ALA A 56 13.70 -10.41 -19.50
N GLN A 57 12.94 -11.44 -19.86
CA GLN A 57 11.48 -11.47 -19.64
C GLN A 57 11.19 -11.62 -18.15
N PHE A 58 11.91 -12.51 -17.46
CA PHE A 58 11.78 -12.69 -16.01
C PHE A 58 12.04 -11.40 -15.23
N LEU A 59 13.12 -10.67 -15.57
CA LEU A 59 13.42 -9.37 -14.97
C LEU A 59 12.27 -8.37 -15.16
N SER A 60 11.66 -8.34 -16.35
CA SER A 60 10.55 -7.43 -16.63
C SER A 60 9.30 -7.76 -15.80
N VAL A 61 9.03 -9.05 -15.60
CA VAL A 61 7.95 -9.52 -14.71
C VAL A 61 8.24 -9.13 -13.26
N PHE A 62 9.47 -9.31 -12.80
CA PHE A 62 9.86 -8.98 -11.43
C PHE A 62 9.77 -7.48 -11.15
N LYS A 63 10.20 -6.62 -12.09
CA LYS A 63 10.00 -5.16 -11.98
C LYS A 63 8.54 -4.77 -11.87
N SER A 64 7.69 -5.36 -12.73
CA SER A 64 6.24 -5.12 -12.66
C SER A 64 5.65 -5.57 -11.31
N TYR A 65 6.19 -6.66 -10.75
CA TYR A 65 5.79 -7.15 -9.43
C TYR A 65 6.18 -6.18 -8.31
N GLU A 66 7.43 -5.71 -8.31
CA GLU A 66 7.94 -4.72 -7.35
C GLU A 66 7.15 -3.41 -7.40
N GLU A 67 6.88 -2.89 -8.59
CA GLU A 67 6.09 -1.66 -8.78
C GLU A 67 4.70 -1.78 -8.16
N ILE A 68 4.00 -2.90 -8.40
CA ILE A 68 2.67 -3.15 -7.83
C ILE A 68 2.73 -3.23 -6.30
N LEU A 69 3.72 -3.91 -5.73
CA LEU A 69 3.86 -4.01 -4.28
C LEU A 69 4.20 -2.68 -3.64
N GLN A 70 5.11 -1.91 -4.24
CA GLN A 70 5.53 -0.61 -3.73
C GLN A 70 4.34 0.36 -3.71
N ASP A 71 3.57 0.41 -4.79
CA ASP A 71 2.39 1.28 -4.87
C ASP A 71 1.26 0.82 -3.94
N LEU A 72 1.06 -0.49 -3.77
CA LEU A 72 0.06 -1.03 -2.84
C LEU A 72 0.45 -0.77 -1.38
N GLY A 73 1.74 -0.76 -1.07
CA GLY A 73 2.26 -0.52 0.28
C GLY A 73 2.11 0.92 0.76
N LYS A 74 2.16 1.93 -0.13
CA LYS A 74 2.11 3.36 0.25
C LYS A 74 0.88 3.73 1.08
N PRO A 75 -0.38 3.45 0.66
CA PRO A 75 -1.56 3.79 1.46
C PRO A 75 -1.63 3.05 2.79
N TYR A 76 -1.18 1.80 2.82
CA TYR A 76 -1.16 0.98 4.04
C TYR A 76 -0.15 1.54 5.05
N MET A 77 1.06 1.90 4.61
CA MET A 77 2.08 2.50 5.45
C MET A 77 1.64 3.88 5.97
N PHE A 78 1.06 4.71 5.10
CA PHE A 78 0.49 6.01 5.48
C PHE A 78 -0.56 5.86 6.60
N ALA A 79 -1.49 4.92 6.45
CA ALA A 79 -2.50 4.66 7.47
C ALA A 79 -1.91 4.13 8.79
N HIS A 80 -0.88 3.30 8.71
CA HIS A 80 -0.19 2.76 9.88
C HIS A 80 0.55 3.86 10.66
N LEU A 81 1.27 4.75 9.96
CA LEU A 81 1.96 5.89 10.56
C LEU A 81 0.98 6.88 11.19
N MET A 82 -0.11 7.21 10.48
CA MET A 82 -1.21 8.00 11.03
C MET A 82 -1.76 7.38 12.32
N PHE A 83 -2.05 6.08 12.34
CA PHE A 83 -2.55 5.40 13.53
C PHE A 83 -1.53 5.41 14.69
N ALA A 84 -0.24 5.26 14.40
CA ALA A 84 0.81 5.23 15.41
C ALA A 84 0.94 6.56 16.17
N GLU A 85 0.68 7.70 15.53
CA GLU A 85 0.66 9.02 16.19
C GLU A 85 -0.49 9.19 17.19
N SER A 86 -1.64 8.54 16.94
CA SER A 86 -2.82 8.65 17.80
C SER A 86 -3.71 7.42 17.71
N SER A 87 -3.31 6.36 18.41
CA SER A 87 -4.02 5.06 18.38
C SER A 87 -5.38 5.07 19.07
N ALA A 88 -5.66 6.09 19.87
CA ALA A 88 -6.96 6.30 20.51
C ALA A 88 -8.01 6.93 19.58
N ASP A 89 -7.62 7.44 18.40
CA ASP A 89 -8.55 8.03 17.43
C ASP A 89 -9.26 6.93 16.61
N PRO A 90 -10.59 6.74 16.77
CA PRO A 90 -11.33 5.72 16.03
C PRO A 90 -11.31 5.92 14.51
N LYS A 91 -11.18 7.17 14.03
CA LYS A 91 -11.14 7.46 12.59
C LYS A 91 -9.84 6.93 11.96
N ARG A 92 -8.72 7.10 12.64
CA ARG A 92 -7.41 6.58 12.20
C ARG A 92 -7.41 5.04 12.23
N GLY A 93 -8.02 4.44 13.24
CA GLY A 93 -8.22 2.99 13.31
C GLY A 93 -9.06 2.45 12.15
N ALA A 94 -10.20 3.10 11.86
CA ALA A 94 -11.05 2.72 10.74
C ALA A 94 -10.35 2.87 9.38
N PHE A 95 -9.56 3.94 9.21
CA PHE A 95 -8.76 4.15 8.00
C PHE A 95 -7.69 3.06 7.82
N LEU A 96 -6.94 2.72 8.88
CA LEU A 96 -5.98 1.62 8.86
C LEU A 96 -6.65 0.29 8.50
N GLN A 97 -7.79 -0.03 9.12
CA GLN A 97 -8.53 -1.25 8.81
C GLN A 97 -8.94 -1.29 7.33
N ARG A 98 -9.47 -0.18 6.81
CA ARG A 98 -9.83 -0.08 5.38
C ARG A 98 -8.62 -0.32 4.48
N MET A 99 -7.49 0.34 4.73
CA MET A 99 -6.27 0.16 3.92
C MET A 99 -5.73 -1.27 4.03
N GLN A 100 -5.80 -1.90 5.19
CA GLN A 100 -5.43 -3.30 5.37
C GLN A 100 -6.30 -4.24 4.53
N GLN A 101 -7.62 -3.99 4.47
CA GLN A 101 -8.51 -4.79 3.63
C GLN A 101 -8.17 -4.62 2.14
N GLU A 102 -7.97 -3.38 1.66
CA GLU A 102 -7.57 -3.13 0.28
C GLU A 102 -6.22 -3.78 -0.08
N TYR A 103 -5.27 -3.74 0.85
CA TYR A 103 -3.97 -4.41 0.75
C TYR A 103 -4.14 -5.92 0.57
N VAL A 104 -4.82 -6.58 1.51
CA VAL A 104 -5.03 -8.04 1.47
C VAL A 104 -5.81 -8.46 0.23
N GLN A 105 -6.85 -7.72 -0.14
CA GLN A 105 -7.67 -8.04 -1.31
C GLN A 105 -6.89 -7.93 -2.62
N THR A 106 -6.01 -6.94 -2.73
CA THR A 106 -5.15 -6.79 -3.90
C THR A 106 -4.00 -7.82 -3.91
N GLN A 107 -3.37 -8.05 -2.76
CA GLN A 107 -2.27 -8.99 -2.60
C GLN A 107 -2.65 -10.42 -3.03
N LYS A 108 -3.92 -10.82 -2.89
CA LYS A 108 -4.42 -12.13 -3.39
C LYS A 108 -4.17 -12.36 -4.88
N PHE A 109 -4.23 -11.32 -5.71
CA PHE A 109 -3.90 -11.44 -7.15
C PHE A 109 -2.40 -11.58 -7.38
N MET A 110 -1.62 -11.09 -6.42
CA MET A 110 -0.17 -11.14 -6.37
C MET A 110 0.35 -12.35 -5.58
N MET A 111 -0.50 -13.25 -5.12
CA MET A 111 -0.06 -14.50 -4.51
C MET A 111 0.00 -15.57 -5.60
N PHE A 112 1.11 -16.31 -5.64
CA PHE A 112 1.31 -17.48 -6.51
C PHE A 112 1.33 -17.19 -8.03
N PHE A 113 1.92 -16.06 -8.45
CA PHE A 113 2.56 -16.02 -9.77
C PHE A 113 3.87 -16.81 -9.78
#